data_AF-A0A1Q7GYQ8-F1
#
_entry.id   AF-A0A1Q7GYQ8-F1
#
_cell.length_a   1.000
_cell.length_b   1.000
_cell.length_c   1.000
_cell.angle_alpha   90.00
_cell.angle_beta   90.00
_cell.angle_gamma   90.00
#
_symmetry.space_group_name_H-M   'P 1'
#
loop_
_entity.id
_entity.type
_entity.pdbx_description
1 polymer ?
#
loop_
_entity_poly.entity_id
_entity_poly.type
_entity_poly.pdbx_seq_one_letter_code
_entity_poly.pdbx_strand_id
1 'polypeptide(L)'
;MKSADRSDFRLQASRFRRASVVAWQILVGVVALALWQGLVSLKLLDPFFVSRPSDIARRIATWIASGTLWPHLIVTLEESLLGLVVGAALGIALGFVFARSPMVARVFDPYIKMLNAIPRVVLAPLFLLWFGLGIWSKVALAVTLVFFVMFFSTYQGVRDASQVLIDNVRMLGATERQLVRHVLVPSALTWIFSSLHTSLGFAMVGAVVGEYLGSTRGLGYVISQAEGTFDTTGVFAGMTILGVVVVIVSAAVTRLERWLLRWKRDER
;
A
#
# COMPACT_ATOMS: atom_id res chain seq x y z
N MET A 1 13.38 48.70 0.12
CA MET A 1 14.31 47.83 -0.65
C MET A 1 15.26 47.04 0.27
N LYS A 2 14.73 46.34 1.30
CA LYS A 2 15.53 45.55 2.28
C LYS A 2 14.85 44.22 2.70
N SER A 3 13.65 43.93 2.18
CA SER A 3 12.85 42.73 2.51
C SER A 3 13.04 41.58 1.50
N ALA A 4 13.35 41.87 0.24
CA ALA A 4 13.55 40.86 -0.82
C ALA A 4 14.82 40.01 -0.61
N ASP A 5 15.87 40.61 -0.05
CA ASP A 5 17.17 39.96 0.16
C ASP A 5 17.08 38.84 1.23
N ARG A 6 16.32 39.07 2.31
CA ARG A 6 16.16 38.07 3.39
C ARG A 6 15.31 36.85 2.99
N SER A 7 14.39 37.00 2.02
CA SER A 7 13.61 35.87 1.51
C SER A 7 14.45 34.96 0.61
N ASP A 8 15.33 35.54 -0.21
CA ASP A 8 16.18 34.78 -1.13
C ASP A 8 17.24 33.95 -0.39
N PHE A 9 17.83 34.51 0.67
CA PHE A 9 18.75 33.77 1.56
C PHE A 9 18.08 32.59 2.28
N ARG A 10 16.83 32.73 2.75
CA ARG A 10 16.08 31.63 3.40
C ARG A 10 15.70 30.52 2.41
N LEU A 11 15.35 30.90 1.18
CA LEU A 11 15.05 29.94 0.11
C LEU A 11 16.30 29.17 -0.32
N GLN A 12 17.45 29.83 -0.46
CA GLN A 12 18.74 29.16 -0.73
C GLN A 12 19.13 28.19 0.39
N ALA A 13 19.11 28.63 1.66
CA ALA A 13 19.45 27.76 2.79
C ALA A 13 18.57 26.50 2.87
N SER A 14 17.27 26.62 2.55
CA SER A 14 16.34 25.48 2.51
C SER A 14 16.61 24.51 1.35
N ARG A 15 17.05 25.01 0.18
CA ARG A 15 17.45 24.20 -0.97
C ARG A 15 18.75 23.46 -0.72
N PHE A 16 19.75 24.12 -0.12
CA PHE A 16 21.01 23.49 0.28
C PHE A 16 20.79 22.39 1.32
N ARG A 17 19.91 22.62 2.32
CA ARG A 17 19.55 21.60 3.31
C ARG A 17 18.81 20.40 2.70
N ARG A 18 17.97 20.61 1.67
CA ARG A 18 17.33 19.51 0.94
C ARG A 18 18.32 18.73 0.08
N ALA A 19 19.20 19.44 -0.65
CA ALA A 19 20.24 18.82 -1.46
C ALA A 19 21.22 18.00 -0.59
N SER A 20 21.61 18.52 0.57
CA SER A 20 22.46 17.78 1.52
C SER A 20 21.76 16.54 2.05
N VAL A 21 20.47 16.60 2.39
CA VAL A 21 19.71 15.43 2.86
C VAL A 21 19.65 14.36 1.77
N VAL A 22 19.35 14.73 0.53
CA VAL A 22 19.32 13.77 -0.59
C VAL A 22 20.71 13.17 -0.84
N ALA A 23 21.77 13.98 -0.77
CA ALA A 23 23.15 13.48 -0.90
C ALA A 23 23.50 12.46 0.20
N TRP A 24 23.13 12.73 1.46
CA TRP A 24 23.32 11.79 2.56
C TRP A 24 22.49 10.51 2.38
N GLN A 25 21.25 10.61 1.90
CA GLN A 25 20.40 9.44 1.60
C GLN A 25 21.02 8.56 0.51
N ILE A 26 21.51 9.17 -0.57
CA ILE A 26 22.21 8.46 -1.65
C ILE A 26 23.49 7.82 -1.11
N LEU A 27 24.28 8.55 -0.32
CA LEU A 27 25.52 8.03 0.26
C LEU A 27 25.26 6.79 1.14
N VAL A 28 24.25 6.85 2.02
CA VAL A 28 23.86 5.70 2.85
C VAL A 28 23.49 4.49 1.97
N GLY A 29 22.71 4.71 0.90
CA GLY A 29 22.33 3.64 -0.03
C GLY A 29 23.54 3.05 -0.77
N VAL A 30 24.43 3.89 -1.29
CA VAL A 30 25.66 3.47 -1.99
C VAL A 30 26.58 2.70 -1.07
N VAL A 31 26.82 3.19 0.16
CA VAL A 31 27.65 2.51 1.15
C VAL A 31 27.05 1.15 1.51
N ALA A 32 25.74 1.06 1.75
CA ALA A 32 25.08 -0.21 2.03
C ALA A 32 25.23 -1.22 0.89
N LEU A 33 25.05 -0.80 -0.37
CA LEU A 33 25.22 -1.66 -1.54
C LEU A 33 26.69 -2.07 -1.75
N ALA A 34 27.64 -1.16 -1.53
CA ALA A 34 29.06 -1.44 -1.65
C ALA A 34 29.53 -2.43 -0.58
N LEU A 35 29.06 -2.28 0.66
CA LEU A 35 29.32 -3.22 1.75
C LEU A 35 28.71 -4.60 1.43
N TRP A 36 27.45 -4.66 1.00
CA TRP A 36 26.82 -5.93 0.62
C TRP A 36 27.57 -6.62 -0.52
N GLN A 37 27.87 -5.89 -1.61
CA GLN A 37 28.67 -6.41 -2.72
C GLN A 37 30.04 -6.91 -2.24
N GLY A 38 30.74 -6.12 -1.41
CA GLY A 38 32.04 -6.46 -0.87
C GLY A 38 32.02 -7.72 -0.02
N LEU A 39 31.07 -7.84 0.92
CA LEU A 39 30.94 -9.01 1.80
C LEU A 39 30.73 -10.31 1.03
N VAL A 40 29.89 -10.29 -0.02
CA VAL A 40 29.65 -11.49 -0.85
C VAL A 40 30.81 -11.75 -1.83
N SER A 41 31.41 -10.71 -2.40
CA SER A 41 32.57 -10.85 -3.30
C SER A 41 33.82 -11.37 -2.59
N LEU A 42 34.02 -10.98 -1.33
CA LEU A 42 35.11 -11.43 -0.47
C LEU A 42 34.85 -12.81 0.18
N LYS A 43 33.71 -13.46 -0.12
CA LYS A 43 33.28 -14.74 0.46
C LYS A 43 33.11 -14.70 2.00
N LEU A 44 32.92 -13.51 2.57
CA LEU A 44 32.51 -13.36 3.97
C LEU A 44 31.04 -13.74 4.16
N LEU A 45 30.25 -13.58 3.10
CA LEU A 45 28.92 -14.14 2.96
C LEU A 45 28.95 -15.14 1.79
N ASP A 46 28.34 -16.30 1.99
CA ASP A 46 28.24 -17.32 0.96
C ASP A 46 27.28 -16.85 -0.16
N PRO A 47 27.75 -16.73 -1.41
CA PRO A 47 26.93 -16.33 -2.55
C PRO A 47 25.73 -17.24 -2.81
N PHE A 48 25.75 -18.47 -2.29
CA PHE A 48 24.62 -19.40 -2.34
C PHE A 48 23.42 -18.86 -1.56
N PHE A 49 23.63 -18.29 -0.38
CA PHE A 49 22.54 -17.77 0.47
C PHE A 49 22.25 -16.29 0.21
N VAL A 50 23.25 -15.52 -0.21
CA VAL A 50 23.14 -14.08 -0.40
C VAL A 50 23.71 -13.70 -1.75
N SER A 51 22.84 -13.42 -2.71
CA SER A 51 23.26 -13.01 -4.07
C SER A 51 23.96 -11.64 -4.04
N ARG A 52 24.77 -11.36 -5.07
CA ARG A 52 25.45 -10.08 -5.23
C ARG A 52 24.49 -9.05 -5.83
N PRO A 53 24.49 -7.79 -5.37
CA PRO A 53 23.75 -6.69 -6.01
C PRO A 53 23.96 -6.62 -7.53
N SER A 54 25.18 -6.84 -8.01
CA SER A 54 25.49 -6.86 -9.44
C SER A 54 24.77 -7.98 -10.21
N ASP A 55 24.63 -9.17 -9.62
CA ASP A 55 23.95 -10.32 -10.24
C ASP A 55 22.45 -10.11 -10.28
N ILE A 56 21.89 -9.54 -9.21
CA ILE A 56 20.48 -9.13 -9.13
C ILE A 56 20.17 -8.11 -10.23
N ALA A 57 20.98 -7.05 -10.35
CA ALA A 57 20.79 -6.02 -11.37
C ALA A 57 20.87 -6.59 -12.80
N ARG A 58 21.83 -7.48 -13.08
CA ARG A 58 21.93 -8.19 -14.36
C ARG A 58 20.68 -9.03 -14.63
N ARG A 59 20.21 -9.80 -13.65
CA ARG A 59 19.03 -10.65 -13.80
C ARG A 59 17.79 -9.83 -14.13
N ILE A 60 17.58 -8.71 -13.43
CA ILE A 60 16.47 -7.80 -13.69
C ILE A 60 16.56 -7.24 -15.13
N ALA A 61 17.75 -6.78 -15.55
CA ALA A 61 17.96 -6.28 -16.91
C ALA A 61 17.63 -7.34 -17.97
N THR A 62 18.06 -8.59 -17.75
CA THR A 62 17.72 -9.71 -18.63
C THR A 62 16.22 -9.96 -18.70
N TRP A 63 15.51 -10.00 -17.57
CA TRP A 63 14.06 -10.22 -17.54
C TRP A 63 13.25 -9.09 -18.19
N ILE A 64 13.74 -7.86 -18.11
CA ILE A 64 13.15 -6.71 -18.81
C ILE A 64 13.38 -6.84 -20.32
N ALA A 65 14.62 -7.11 -20.75
CA ALA A 65 15.00 -7.18 -22.15
C ALA A 65 14.38 -8.38 -22.89
N SER A 66 14.27 -9.53 -22.22
CA SER A 66 13.62 -10.72 -22.77
C SER A 66 12.09 -10.62 -22.78
N GLY A 67 11.53 -9.66 -22.05
CA GLY A 67 10.09 -9.50 -21.85
C GLY A 67 9.45 -10.50 -20.88
N THR A 68 10.24 -11.37 -20.24
CA THR A 68 9.70 -12.37 -19.30
C THR A 68 9.10 -11.75 -18.05
N LEU A 69 9.49 -10.53 -17.66
CA LEU A 69 8.97 -9.86 -16.48
C LEU A 69 7.49 -9.43 -16.62
N TRP A 70 7.16 -8.84 -17.77
CA TRP A 70 5.90 -8.11 -17.94
C TRP A 70 4.64 -8.96 -17.73
N PRO A 71 4.55 -10.21 -18.23
CA PRO A 71 3.38 -11.05 -18.04
C PRO A 71 3.09 -11.40 -16.57
N HIS A 72 4.12 -11.39 -15.71
CA HIS A 72 3.99 -11.61 -14.27
C HIS A 72 3.65 -10.32 -13.54
N LEU A 73 4.35 -9.24 -13.87
CA LEU A 73 4.10 -7.92 -13.27
C LEU A 73 2.66 -7.44 -13.50
N ILE A 74 2.14 -7.58 -14.72
CA ILE A 74 0.78 -7.15 -15.06
C ILE A 74 -0.26 -7.91 -14.24
N VAL A 75 -0.10 -9.23 -14.10
CA VAL A 75 -1.02 -10.08 -13.32
C VAL A 75 -1.04 -9.65 -11.86
N THR A 76 0.14 -9.43 -11.24
CA THR A 76 0.20 -8.96 -9.85
C THR A 76 -0.46 -7.60 -9.66
N LEU A 77 -0.27 -6.69 -10.61
CA LEU A 77 -0.90 -5.37 -10.57
C LEU A 77 -2.42 -5.45 -10.73
N GLU A 78 -2.92 -6.33 -11.60
CA GLU A 78 -4.35 -6.57 -11.81
C GLU A 78 -5.00 -7.16 -10.55
N GLU A 79 -4.41 -8.21 -9.99
CA GLU A 79 -4.86 -8.84 -8.74
C GLU A 79 -4.92 -7.83 -7.58
N SER A 80 -3.86 -7.03 -7.45
CA SER A 80 -3.75 -6.00 -6.42
C SER A 80 -4.79 -4.89 -6.62
N LEU A 81 -4.99 -4.44 -7.86
CA LEU A 81 -5.95 -3.38 -8.17
C LEU A 81 -7.38 -3.84 -7.90
N LEU A 82 -7.74 -5.05 -8.33
CA LEU A 82 -9.06 -5.63 -8.07
C LEU A 82 -9.29 -5.81 -6.56
N GLY A 83 -8.29 -6.35 -5.85
CA GLY A 83 -8.34 -6.49 -4.39
C GLY A 83 -8.51 -5.17 -3.67
N LEU A 84 -7.81 -4.13 -4.12
CA LEU A 84 -7.93 -2.77 -3.60
C LEU A 84 -9.33 -2.21 -3.84
N VAL A 85 -9.83 -2.27 -5.08
CA VAL A 85 -11.13 -1.69 -5.45
C VAL A 85 -12.27 -2.38 -4.72
N VAL A 86 -12.33 -3.71 -4.76
CA VAL A 86 -13.39 -4.49 -4.13
C VAL A 86 -13.31 -4.38 -2.61
N GLY A 87 -12.11 -4.53 -2.03
CA GLY A 87 -11.90 -4.42 -0.59
C GLY A 87 -12.23 -3.03 -0.06
N ALA A 88 -11.82 -1.97 -0.77
CA ALA A 88 -12.12 -0.61 -0.38
C ALA A 88 -13.61 -0.29 -0.50
N ALA A 89 -14.27 -0.70 -1.58
CA ALA A 89 -15.70 -0.49 -1.75
C ALA A 89 -16.51 -1.15 -0.61
N LEU A 90 -16.21 -2.42 -0.30
CA LEU A 90 -16.87 -3.15 0.79
C LEU A 90 -16.55 -2.55 2.15
N GLY A 91 -15.27 -2.23 2.41
CA GLY A 91 -14.81 -1.66 3.67
C GLY A 91 -15.45 -0.30 3.94
N ILE A 92 -15.46 0.59 2.95
CA ILE A 92 -16.11 1.91 3.05
C ILE A 92 -17.61 1.76 3.29
N ALA A 93 -18.30 0.94 2.48
CA ALA A 93 -19.74 0.77 2.59
C ALA A 93 -20.14 0.23 3.97
N LEU A 94 -19.52 -0.86 4.42
CA LEU A 94 -19.83 -1.45 5.72
C LEU A 94 -19.34 -0.59 6.88
N GLY A 95 -18.17 0.03 6.78
CA GLY A 95 -17.65 0.93 7.81
C GLY A 95 -18.58 2.13 8.05
N PHE A 96 -19.13 2.69 6.96
CA PHE A 96 -20.10 3.78 7.03
C PHE A 96 -21.42 3.33 7.67
N VAL A 97 -21.99 2.20 7.24
CA VAL A 97 -23.21 1.62 7.82
C VAL A 97 -23.06 1.37 9.33
N PHE A 98 -21.92 0.82 9.73
CA PHE A 98 -21.64 0.51 11.13
C PHE A 98 -21.44 1.77 11.97
N ALA A 99 -20.79 2.79 11.43
CA ALA A 99 -20.62 4.06 12.15
C ALA A 99 -21.96 4.78 12.37
N ARG A 100 -22.91 4.61 11.46
CA ARG A 100 -24.24 5.23 11.53
C ARG A 100 -25.20 4.54 12.50
N SER A 101 -25.02 3.25 12.77
CA SER A 101 -25.89 2.49 13.65
C SER A 101 -25.13 1.96 14.87
N PRO A 102 -25.22 2.65 16.04
CA PRO A 102 -24.58 2.20 17.27
C PRO A 102 -24.99 0.79 17.69
N MET A 103 -26.23 0.38 17.40
CA MET A 103 -26.72 -0.97 17.68
C MET A 103 -26.03 -2.01 16.81
N VAL A 104 -25.96 -1.79 15.49
CA VAL A 104 -25.26 -2.72 14.57
C VAL A 104 -23.79 -2.83 14.97
N ALA A 105 -23.13 -1.69 15.22
CA ALA A 105 -21.74 -1.70 15.69
C ALA A 105 -21.57 -2.52 16.98
N ARG A 106 -22.43 -2.34 17.98
CA ARG A 106 -22.34 -3.06 19.26
C ARG A 106 -22.61 -4.56 19.11
N VAL A 107 -23.57 -4.96 18.29
CA VAL A 107 -23.91 -6.37 18.04
C VAL A 107 -22.77 -7.09 17.32
N PHE A 108 -22.15 -6.43 16.34
CA PHE A 108 -21.14 -7.06 15.48
C PHE A 108 -19.70 -6.85 15.92
N ASP A 109 -19.44 -5.97 16.90
CA ASP A 109 -18.10 -5.70 17.45
C ASP A 109 -17.29 -6.97 17.76
N PRO A 110 -17.80 -7.98 18.50
CA PRO A 110 -17.01 -9.20 18.78
C PRO A 110 -16.68 -9.99 17.51
N TYR A 111 -17.60 -10.07 16.55
CA TYR A 111 -17.38 -10.84 15.31
C TYR A 111 -16.38 -10.15 14.38
N ILE A 112 -16.44 -8.82 14.26
CA ILE A 112 -15.46 -8.05 13.48
C ILE A 112 -14.07 -8.23 14.06
N LYS A 113 -13.93 -8.13 15.39
CA LYS A 113 -12.65 -8.32 16.08
C LYS A 113 -12.12 -9.74 15.87
N MET A 114 -12.98 -10.74 15.98
CA MET A 114 -12.63 -12.14 15.73
C MET A 114 -12.15 -12.36 14.29
N LEU A 115 -12.90 -11.89 13.29
CA LEU A 115 -12.52 -12.02 11.89
C LEU A 115 -11.23 -11.26 11.57
N ASN A 116 -11.02 -10.08 12.18
CA ASN A 116 -9.80 -9.31 12.01
C ASN A 116 -8.58 -9.94 12.70
N ALA A 117 -8.78 -10.75 13.74
CA ALA A 117 -7.70 -11.43 14.44
C ALA A 117 -7.13 -12.62 13.65
N ILE A 118 -7.87 -13.16 12.69
CA ILE A 118 -7.42 -14.30 11.89
C ILE A 118 -6.15 -13.92 11.10
N PRO A 119 -5.06 -14.72 11.20
CA PRO A 119 -3.88 -14.54 10.36
C PRO A 119 -4.23 -14.74 8.88
N ARG A 120 -4.08 -13.69 8.06
CA ARG A 120 -4.57 -13.70 6.67
C ARG A 120 -3.81 -14.70 5.81
N VAL A 121 -2.53 -14.95 6.12
CA VAL A 121 -1.69 -15.95 5.44
C VAL A 121 -2.30 -17.36 5.47
N VAL A 122 -3.04 -17.70 6.55
CA VAL A 122 -3.68 -19.01 6.71
C VAL A 122 -4.92 -19.16 5.82
N LEU A 123 -5.50 -18.05 5.36
CA LEU A 123 -6.67 -18.08 4.47
C LEU A 123 -6.30 -18.39 3.01
N ALA A 124 -5.05 -18.16 2.60
CA ALA A 124 -4.66 -18.30 1.21
C ALA A 124 -4.88 -19.73 0.66
N PRO A 125 -4.47 -20.82 1.35
CA PRO A 125 -4.76 -22.18 0.89
C PRO A 125 -6.27 -22.49 0.79
N LEU A 126 -7.10 -21.91 1.66
CA LEU A 126 -8.56 -22.07 1.60
C LEU A 126 -9.15 -21.37 0.38
N PHE A 127 -8.69 -20.16 0.07
CA PHE A 127 -9.11 -19.47 -1.15
C PHE A 127 -8.63 -20.18 -2.41
N LEU A 128 -7.45 -20.79 -2.39
CA LEU A 128 -7.00 -21.65 -3.49
C LEU A 128 -7.90 -22.88 -3.66
N LEU A 129 -8.34 -23.50 -2.55
CA LEU A 129 -9.26 -24.63 -2.60
C LEU A 129 -10.64 -24.24 -3.16
N TRP A 130 -11.17 -23.07 -2.75
CA TRP A 130 -12.50 -22.62 -3.15
C TRP A 130 -12.56 -22.00 -4.55
N PHE A 131 -11.59 -21.16 -4.89
CA PHE A 131 -11.58 -20.37 -6.12
C PHE A 131 -10.57 -20.89 -7.16
N GLY A 132 -9.75 -21.89 -6.80
CA GLY A 132 -8.72 -22.44 -7.67
C GLY A 132 -7.47 -21.56 -7.81
N LEU A 133 -6.62 -21.93 -8.77
CA LEU A 133 -5.35 -21.24 -9.08
C LEU A 133 -5.52 -19.93 -9.85
N GLY A 134 -6.75 -19.57 -10.25
CA GLY A 134 -7.04 -18.35 -10.99
C GLY A 134 -6.86 -17.07 -10.18
N ILE A 135 -7.24 -15.95 -10.79
CA ILE A 135 -7.07 -14.60 -10.24
C ILE A 135 -7.86 -14.39 -8.93
N TRP A 136 -9.03 -15.01 -8.82
CA TRP A 136 -9.99 -14.74 -7.73
C TRP A 136 -9.49 -15.17 -6.36
N SER A 137 -8.64 -16.20 -6.25
CA SER A 137 -8.07 -16.60 -4.95
C SER A 137 -7.13 -15.53 -4.37
N LYS A 138 -6.35 -14.86 -5.22
CA LYS A 138 -5.43 -13.77 -4.84
C LYS A 138 -6.18 -12.49 -4.55
N VAL A 139 -7.16 -12.17 -5.40
CA VAL A 139 -8.08 -11.04 -5.18
C VAL A 139 -8.81 -11.21 -3.86
N ALA A 140 -9.37 -12.38 -3.56
CA ALA A 140 -10.04 -12.65 -2.28
C ALA A 140 -9.11 -12.41 -1.08
N LEU A 141 -7.86 -12.89 -1.16
CA LEU A 141 -6.87 -12.64 -0.12
C LEU A 141 -6.59 -11.14 0.05
N ALA A 142 -6.30 -10.42 -1.04
CA ALA A 142 -6.09 -8.98 -1.02
C ALA A 142 -7.30 -8.20 -0.46
N VAL A 143 -8.53 -8.59 -0.83
CA VAL A 143 -9.77 -8.03 -0.30
C VAL A 143 -9.81 -8.14 1.22
N THR A 144 -9.44 -9.28 1.81
CA THR A 144 -9.49 -9.43 3.28
C THR A 144 -8.59 -8.44 4.01
N LEU A 145 -7.41 -8.11 3.48
CA LEU A 145 -6.52 -7.13 4.11
C LEU A 145 -7.06 -5.71 3.92
N VAL A 146 -7.41 -5.33 2.69
CA VAL A 146 -7.88 -3.98 2.35
C VAL A 146 -9.20 -3.66 3.04
N PHE A 147 -10.11 -4.62 3.08
CA PHE A 147 -11.44 -4.47 3.68
C PHE A 147 -11.35 -3.90 5.10
N PHE A 148 -10.55 -4.50 5.97
CA PHE A 148 -10.50 -4.08 7.37
C PHE A 148 -9.84 -2.71 7.55
N VAL A 149 -8.81 -2.40 6.78
CA VAL A 149 -8.15 -1.08 6.82
C VAL A 149 -9.15 0.00 6.46
N MET A 150 -9.90 -0.20 5.37
CA MET A 150 -10.88 0.76 4.89
C MET A 150 -12.14 0.81 5.76
N PHE A 151 -12.55 -0.34 6.32
CA PHE A 151 -13.64 -0.43 7.28
C PHE A 151 -13.36 0.39 8.53
N PHE A 152 -12.24 0.15 9.22
CA PHE A 152 -11.93 0.86 10.46
C PHE A 152 -11.65 2.34 10.21
N SER A 153 -10.97 2.67 9.11
CA SER A 153 -10.73 4.06 8.72
C SER A 153 -12.03 4.83 8.48
N THR A 154 -12.97 4.25 7.71
CA THR A 154 -14.27 4.86 7.45
C THR A 154 -15.09 4.95 8.74
N TYR A 155 -15.09 3.89 9.54
CA TYR A 155 -15.82 3.84 10.80
C TYR A 155 -15.35 4.94 11.77
N GLN A 156 -14.03 5.09 11.93
CA GLN A 156 -13.43 6.13 12.75
C GLN A 156 -13.72 7.51 12.16
N GLY A 157 -13.52 7.71 10.86
CA GLY A 157 -13.71 9.03 10.24
C GLY A 157 -15.14 9.55 10.27
N VAL A 158 -16.15 8.67 10.26
CA VAL A 158 -17.55 9.08 10.49
C VAL A 158 -17.81 9.44 11.95
N ARG A 159 -17.20 8.71 12.92
CA ARG A 159 -17.41 8.95 14.35
C ARG A 159 -16.58 10.11 14.92
N ASP A 160 -15.48 10.44 14.27
CA ASP A 160 -14.58 11.55 14.62
C ASP A 160 -15.17 12.92 14.21
N ALA A 161 -16.25 12.92 13.43
CA ALA A 161 -16.99 14.14 13.13
C ALA A 161 -17.49 14.78 14.44
N SER A 162 -17.11 16.04 14.67
CA SER A 162 -17.43 16.80 15.88
C SER A 162 -18.93 16.73 16.19
N GLN A 163 -19.27 16.17 17.36
CA GLN A 163 -20.67 16.14 17.84
C GLN A 163 -21.24 17.55 17.94
N VAL A 164 -20.42 18.53 18.35
CA VAL A 164 -20.81 19.95 18.40
C VAL A 164 -21.18 20.46 17.01
N LEU A 165 -20.43 20.10 15.97
CA LEU A 165 -20.77 20.46 14.58
C LEU A 165 -22.06 19.79 14.12
N ILE A 166 -22.26 18.51 14.47
CA ILE A 166 -23.48 17.76 14.16
C ILE A 166 -24.70 18.42 14.84
N ASP A 167 -24.59 18.74 16.12
CA ASP A 167 -25.67 19.34 16.91
C ASP A 167 -26.00 20.75 16.43
N ASN A 168 -24.99 21.58 16.12
CA ASN A 168 -25.20 22.92 15.54
C ASN A 168 -25.91 22.85 14.19
N VAL A 169 -25.50 21.94 13.30
CA VAL A 169 -26.13 21.77 11.99
C VAL A 169 -27.57 21.26 12.11
N ARG A 170 -27.85 20.41 13.10
CA ARG A 170 -29.22 19.97 13.43
C ARG A 170 -30.08 21.10 13.99
N MET A 171 -29.53 21.96 14.86
CA MET A 171 -30.24 23.15 15.37
C MET A 171 -30.63 24.12 14.26
N LEU A 172 -29.83 24.20 13.18
CA LEU A 172 -30.14 24.97 11.98
C LEU A 172 -31.20 24.30 11.07
N GLY A 173 -31.79 23.17 11.48
CA GLY A 173 -32.86 22.50 10.74
C GLY A 173 -32.37 21.57 9.62
N ALA A 174 -31.10 21.18 9.61
CA ALA A 174 -30.59 20.29 8.58
C ALA A 174 -31.22 18.89 8.66
N THR A 175 -31.63 18.38 7.50
CA THR A 175 -32.09 17.00 7.33
C THR A 175 -30.94 16.00 7.47
N GLU A 176 -31.25 14.74 7.79
CA GLU A 176 -30.23 13.67 7.89
C GLU A 176 -29.43 13.49 6.59
N ARG A 177 -30.03 13.72 5.43
CA ARG A 177 -29.32 13.68 4.13
C ARG A 177 -28.31 14.82 4.00
N GLN A 178 -28.65 16.02 4.48
CA GLN A 178 -27.74 17.16 4.48
C GLN A 178 -26.59 16.94 5.45
N LEU A 179 -26.87 16.39 6.63
CA LEU A 179 -25.86 16.03 7.63
C LEU A 179 -24.86 15.00 7.06
N VAL A 180 -25.37 13.93 6.44
CA VAL A 180 -24.53 12.90 5.82
C VAL A 180 -23.63 13.51 4.73
N ARG A 181 -24.22 14.27 3.80
CA ARG A 181 -23.50 14.78 2.63
C ARG A 181 -22.46 15.86 2.97
N HIS A 182 -22.75 16.73 3.93
CA HIS A 182 -21.93 17.92 4.20
C HIS A 182 -21.05 17.80 5.46
N VAL A 183 -21.33 16.85 6.36
CA VAL A 183 -20.56 16.67 7.59
C VAL A 183 -19.89 15.30 7.63
N LEU A 184 -20.68 14.22 7.55
CA LEU A 184 -20.16 12.87 7.78
C LEU A 184 -19.28 12.37 6.62
N VAL A 185 -19.73 12.55 5.37
CA VAL A 185 -18.97 12.11 4.19
C VAL A 185 -17.64 12.86 4.07
N PRO A 186 -17.57 14.21 4.18
CA PRO A 186 -16.30 14.93 4.14
C PRO A 186 -15.32 14.52 5.26
N SER A 187 -15.83 14.27 6.47
CA SER A 187 -15.03 13.77 7.59
C SER A 187 -14.46 12.39 7.26
N ALA A 188 -15.31 11.44 6.86
CA ALA A 188 -14.91 10.09 6.48
C ALA A 188 -13.90 10.07 5.33
N LEU A 189 -14.10 10.91 4.31
CA LEU A 189 -13.22 11.01 3.15
C LEU A 189 -11.77 11.36 3.56
N THR A 190 -11.58 12.24 4.55
CA THR A 190 -10.23 12.57 5.03
C THR A 190 -9.50 11.33 5.56
N TRP A 191 -10.20 10.50 6.32
CA TRP A 191 -9.66 9.27 6.89
C TRP A 191 -9.42 8.21 5.80
N ILE A 192 -10.40 8.03 4.91
CA ILE A 192 -10.35 7.12 3.77
C ILE A 192 -9.13 7.42 2.89
N PHE A 193 -8.92 8.68 2.50
CA PHE A 193 -7.76 9.07 1.68
C PHE A 193 -6.45 8.83 2.42
N SER A 194 -6.38 9.18 3.70
CA SER A 194 -5.18 8.94 4.53
C SER A 194 -4.82 7.45 4.63
N SER A 195 -5.82 6.57 4.53
CA SER A 195 -5.64 5.11 4.63
C SER A 195 -5.42 4.43 3.29
N LEU A 196 -5.67 5.13 2.17
CA LEU A 196 -5.53 4.57 0.83
C LEU A 196 -4.10 4.09 0.54
N HIS A 197 -3.11 4.83 1.04
CA HIS A 197 -1.70 4.44 0.92
C HIS A 197 -1.38 3.11 1.60
N THR A 198 -1.88 2.93 2.82
CA THR A 198 -1.72 1.69 3.58
C THR A 198 -2.46 0.54 2.90
N SER A 199 -3.68 0.79 2.44
CA SER A 199 -4.49 -0.19 1.70
C SER A 199 -3.83 -0.65 0.41
N LEU A 200 -3.17 0.24 -0.33
CA LEU A 200 -2.44 -0.12 -1.53
C LEU A 200 -1.29 -1.11 -1.23
N GLY A 201 -0.52 -0.85 -0.17
CA GLY A 201 0.54 -1.75 0.28
C GLY A 201 -0.03 -3.12 0.65
N PHE A 202 -1.14 -3.15 1.38
CA PHE A 202 -1.79 -4.40 1.76
C PHE A 202 -2.44 -5.16 0.59
N ALA A 203 -2.95 -4.47 -0.41
CA ALA A 203 -3.45 -5.11 -1.63
C ALA A 203 -2.33 -5.85 -2.36
N MET A 204 -1.17 -5.21 -2.51
CA MET A 204 0.03 -5.82 -3.11
C MET A 204 0.53 -7.01 -2.28
N VAL A 205 0.59 -6.86 -0.95
CA VAL A 205 0.96 -7.97 -0.04
C VAL A 205 0.01 -9.14 -0.20
N GLY A 206 -1.31 -8.89 -0.23
CA GLY A 206 -2.31 -9.94 -0.38
C GLY A 206 -2.20 -10.67 -1.72
N ALA A 207 -2.02 -9.94 -2.83
CA ALA A 207 -1.82 -10.55 -4.14
C ALA A 207 -0.55 -11.42 -4.16
N VAL A 208 0.60 -10.86 -3.78
CA VAL A 208 1.89 -11.55 -3.81
C VAL A 208 1.91 -12.79 -2.91
N VAL A 209 1.35 -12.71 -1.71
CA VAL A 209 1.27 -13.88 -0.81
C VAL A 209 0.39 -14.97 -1.43
N GLY A 210 -0.72 -14.58 -2.06
CA GLY A 210 -1.59 -15.51 -2.76
C GLY A 210 -0.92 -16.14 -3.99
N GLU A 211 -0.13 -15.35 -4.74
CA GLU A 211 0.66 -15.83 -5.87
C GLU A 211 1.75 -16.81 -5.43
N TYR A 212 2.45 -16.48 -4.34
CA TYR A 212 3.54 -17.27 -3.78
C TYR A 212 3.05 -18.64 -3.29
N LEU A 213 1.89 -18.70 -2.64
CA LEU A 213 1.32 -19.93 -2.10
C LEU A 213 0.65 -20.83 -3.16
N GLY A 214 0.27 -20.28 -4.32
CA GLY A 214 -0.27 -21.09 -5.39
C GLY A 214 -0.77 -20.27 -6.57
N SER A 215 0.07 -20.13 -7.60
CA SER A 215 -0.30 -19.51 -8.88
C SER A 215 0.52 -20.11 -10.01
N THR A 216 0.16 -19.79 -11.25
CA THR A 216 0.96 -20.09 -12.44
C THR A 216 1.63 -18.84 -13.03
N ARG A 217 1.27 -17.66 -12.52
CA ARG A 217 1.72 -16.33 -12.98
C ARG A 217 1.77 -15.36 -11.81
N GLY A 218 2.41 -14.21 -12.02
CA GLY A 218 2.63 -13.21 -10.97
C GLY A 218 4.06 -13.14 -10.45
N LEU A 219 4.41 -12.05 -9.78
CA LEU A 219 5.73 -11.84 -9.19
C LEU A 219 5.97 -12.77 -7.99
N GLY A 220 4.95 -13.01 -7.16
CA GLY A 220 5.03 -13.97 -6.06
C GLY A 220 5.30 -15.39 -6.55
N TYR A 221 4.75 -15.76 -7.71
CA TYR A 221 5.04 -17.02 -8.39
C TYR A 221 6.50 -17.10 -8.88
N VAL A 222 7.04 -16.02 -9.48
CA VAL A 222 8.44 -16.00 -9.92
C VAL A 222 9.39 -16.17 -8.73
N ILE A 223 9.05 -15.55 -7.59
CA ILE A 223 9.82 -15.69 -6.35
C ILE A 223 9.75 -17.14 -5.84
N SER A 224 8.55 -17.73 -5.72
CA SER A 224 8.42 -19.11 -5.21
C SER A 224 9.06 -20.15 -6.14
N GLN A 225 9.01 -19.93 -7.46
CA GLN A 225 9.71 -20.79 -8.42
C GLN A 225 11.23 -20.71 -8.27
N ALA A 226 11.78 -19.50 -8.17
CA ALA A 226 13.22 -19.31 -7.97
C ALA A 226 13.69 -19.89 -6.64
N GLU A 227 12.89 -19.77 -5.58
CA GLU A 227 13.16 -20.40 -4.29
C GLU A 227 13.15 -21.93 -4.39
N GLY A 228 12.18 -22.51 -5.09
CA GLY A 228 12.07 -23.96 -5.30
C GLY A 228 13.25 -24.58 -6.08
N THR A 229 13.98 -23.78 -6.86
CA THR A 229 15.19 -24.20 -7.58
C THR A 229 16.49 -23.73 -6.92
N PHE A 230 16.40 -23.17 -5.70
CA PHE A 230 17.53 -22.56 -4.97
C PHE A 230 18.25 -21.45 -5.78
N ASP A 231 17.55 -20.78 -6.68
CA ASP A 231 18.04 -19.60 -7.40
C ASP A 231 17.86 -18.34 -6.55
N THR A 232 18.78 -18.16 -5.61
CA THR A 232 18.85 -16.99 -4.72
C THR A 232 18.87 -15.68 -5.50
N THR A 233 19.54 -15.63 -6.65
CA THR A 233 19.58 -14.42 -7.48
C THR A 233 18.20 -14.09 -8.03
N GLY A 234 17.45 -15.09 -8.48
CA GLY A 234 16.05 -14.94 -8.91
C GLY A 234 15.14 -14.45 -7.78
N VAL A 235 15.26 -15.01 -6.58
CA VAL A 235 14.49 -14.60 -5.40
C VAL A 235 14.70 -13.12 -5.09
N PHE A 236 15.97 -12.69 -4.93
CA PHE A 236 16.29 -11.29 -4.64
C PHE A 236 15.90 -10.35 -5.78
N ALA A 237 16.03 -10.78 -7.05
CA ALA A 237 15.56 -9.99 -8.19
C ALA A 237 14.04 -9.78 -8.16
N GLY A 238 13.26 -10.82 -7.90
CA GLY A 238 11.81 -10.73 -7.75
C GLY A 238 11.40 -9.80 -6.60
N MET A 239 12.01 -9.96 -5.42
CA MET A 239 11.77 -9.10 -4.25
C MET A 239 12.13 -7.63 -4.52
N THR A 240 13.24 -7.38 -5.21
CA THR A 240 13.68 -6.02 -5.59
C THR A 240 12.67 -5.37 -6.53
N ILE A 241 12.24 -6.09 -7.57
CA ILE A 241 11.22 -5.59 -8.51
C ILE A 241 9.93 -5.27 -7.76
N LEU A 242 9.47 -6.18 -6.90
CA LEU A 242 8.26 -5.95 -6.11
C LEU A 242 8.37 -4.68 -5.25
N GLY A 243 9.48 -4.49 -4.54
CA GLY A 243 9.73 -3.28 -3.75
C GLY A 243 9.72 -2.01 -4.60
N VAL A 244 10.37 -2.03 -5.77
CA VAL A 244 10.37 -0.89 -6.71
C VAL A 244 8.96 -0.59 -7.22
N VAL A 245 8.20 -1.62 -7.58
CA VAL A 245 6.81 -1.47 -8.05
C VAL A 245 5.93 -0.86 -6.97
N VAL A 246 6.00 -1.34 -5.73
CA VAL A 246 5.26 -0.78 -4.60
C VAL A 246 5.58 0.71 -4.44
N VAL A 247 6.87 1.09 -4.45
CA VAL A 247 7.28 2.49 -4.34
C VAL A 247 6.75 3.34 -5.50
N ILE A 248 6.83 2.85 -6.75
CA ILE A 248 6.34 3.55 -7.93
C ILE A 248 4.82 3.76 -7.84
N VAL A 249 4.08 2.71 -7.50
CA VAL A 249 2.62 2.72 -7.41
C VAL A 249 2.17 3.63 -6.25
N SER A 250 2.82 3.56 -5.08
CA SER A 250 2.58 4.49 -3.98
C SER A 250 2.87 5.94 -4.37
N ALA A 251 3.96 6.22 -5.08
CA ALA A 251 4.28 7.56 -5.54
C ALA A 251 3.28 8.08 -6.59
N ALA A 252 2.76 7.21 -7.46
CA ALA A 252 1.71 7.54 -8.42
C ALA A 252 0.40 7.91 -7.71
N VAL A 253 -0.02 7.10 -6.73
CA VAL A 253 -1.21 7.38 -5.90
C VAL A 253 -1.04 8.69 -5.13
N THR A 254 0.14 8.96 -4.54
CA THR A 254 0.41 10.21 -3.82
C THR A 254 0.27 11.44 -4.73
N ARG A 255 0.65 11.31 -6.00
CA ARG A 255 0.48 12.39 -6.99
C ARG A 255 -0.99 12.59 -7.35
N LEU A 256 -1.73 11.49 -7.52
CA LEU A 256 -3.17 11.53 -7.80
C LEU A 256 -3.95 12.14 -6.62
N GLU A 257 -3.66 11.72 -5.39
CA GLU A 257 -4.26 12.28 -4.18
C GLU A 257 -4.01 13.78 -4.07
N ARG A 258 -2.76 14.23 -4.27
CA ARG A 258 -2.43 15.66 -4.26
C ARG A 258 -3.11 16.46 -5.37
N TRP A 259 -3.48 15.81 -6.46
CA TRP A 259 -4.23 16.44 -7.54
C TRP A 259 -5.72 16.54 -7.22
N LEU A 260 -6.30 15.50 -6.61
CA LEU A 260 -7.70 15.46 -6.19
C LEU A 260 -7.96 16.38 -4.97
N LEU A 261 -7.11 16.35 -3.95
CA LEU A 261 -7.27 17.08 -2.69
C LEU A 261 -6.74 18.51 -2.74
N ARG A 262 -6.61 19.12 -3.93
CA ARG A 262 -6.14 20.51 -4.08
C ARG A 262 -6.98 21.50 -3.28
N TRP A 263 -8.28 21.24 -3.12
CA TRP A 263 -9.20 22.12 -2.38
C TRP A 263 -8.91 22.21 -0.87
N LYS A 264 -8.25 21.21 -0.27
CA LYS A 264 -7.98 21.17 1.19
C LYS A 264 -6.73 21.95 1.59
N ARG A 265 -5.96 22.43 0.61
CA ARG A 265 -4.66 23.09 0.85
C ARG A 265 -4.78 24.57 1.20
N ASP A 266 -5.97 25.15 1.10
CA ASP A 266 -6.22 26.57 1.39
C ASP A 266 -6.52 26.84 2.89
N GLU A 267 -6.52 25.82 3.76
CA GLU A 267 -6.84 25.96 5.19
C GLU A 267 -5.65 25.68 6.16
N ARG A 268 -4.39 25.72 5.69
CA ARG A 268 -3.21 25.56 6.56
C ARG A 268 -2.32 26.79 6.64
#